data_AF-A0A7C0XJ82-F1
#
_entry.id   AF-A0A7C0XJ82-F1
#
_cell.length_a   1.000
_cell.length_b   1.000
_cell.length_c   1.000
_cell.angle_alpha   90.00
_cell.angle_beta   90.00
_cell.angle_gamma   90.00
#
_symmetry.space_group_name_H-M   'P 1'
#
loop_
_entity.id
_entity.type
_entity.pdbx_description
1 polymer ?
#
loop_
_entity_poly.entity_id
_entity_poly.type
_entity_poly.pdbx_seq_one_letter_code
_entity_poly.pdbx_strand_id
1 'polypeptide(L)'
;MKKYIIILVYIFAFLAKTCLANEFAAHDKYWITFFNSILYHKDSKLSPNVAINSKGEIFVLFSKNYWYGGGFTNPGYIQVVKIDKNGRIVGEKYIGTYRPDSFYYCMLPMGITAKDSTTIEVFTFMKSGTTGFEGIGVIRLDTDLRVLETLPLMRTSIVYSLNYIEPTPDGYIISAHSTYRGLLVRRVDRSGRIIWSHTYSGYGWGLKSLFTPDSSIFVIGAVGVDLDYASCDSIAIVKLDGRDGTPKWIRHIPQRISTCTAKHTQLIPTQDGGVMI
;
A
#
# COMPACT_ATOMS: atom_id res chain seq x y z
N MET A 1 23.94 1.72 10.77
CA MET A 1 22.91 1.58 9.71
C MET A 1 23.14 0.40 8.78
N LYS A 2 24.20 0.37 7.94
CA LYS A 2 24.41 -0.70 6.95
C LYS A 2 24.43 -2.13 7.53
N LYS A 3 25.09 -2.37 8.68
CA LYS A 3 25.21 -3.70 9.29
C LYS A 3 23.89 -4.29 9.83
N TYR A 4 22.95 -3.46 10.30
CA TYR A 4 21.69 -3.92 10.89
C TYR A 4 20.60 -4.21 9.82
N ILE A 5 20.62 -3.48 8.70
CA ILE A 5 19.76 -3.76 7.54
C ILE A 5 20.09 -5.13 6.93
N ILE A 6 21.38 -5.47 6.87
CA ILE A 6 21.87 -6.75 6.35
C ILE A 6 21.34 -7.91 7.20
N ILE A 7 21.43 -7.86 8.54
CA ILE A 7 20.99 -8.96 9.42
C ILE A 7 19.49 -9.26 9.29
N LEU A 8 18.65 -8.23 9.18
CA LEU A 8 17.20 -8.39 9.03
C LEU A 8 16.80 -8.93 7.65
N VAL A 9 17.43 -8.45 6.57
CA VAL A 9 17.24 -9.03 5.22
C VAL A 9 17.65 -10.51 5.20
N TYR A 10 18.70 -10.90 5.94
CA TYR A 10 19.07 -12.31 6.08
C TYR A 10 18.03 -13.13 6.85
N ILE A 11 17.42 -12.61 7.92
CA ILE A 11 16.36 -13.32 8.65
C ILE A 11 15.12 -13.50 7.76
N PHE A 12 14.72 -12.47 7.01
CA PHE A 12 13.57 -12.54 6.10
C PHE A 12 13.85 -13.39 4.85
N ALA A 13 15.06 -13.32 4.28
CA ALA A 13 15.49 -14.19 3.20
C ALA A 13 15.64 -15.64 3.67
N PHE A 14 16.06 -15.88 4.91
CA PHE A 14 16.12 -17.20 5.52
C PHE A 14 14.73 -17.75 5.82
N LEU A 15 13.78 -16.93 6.25
CA LEU A 15 12.36 -17.30 6.39
C LEU A 15 11.72 -17.61 5.02
N ALA A 16 11.99 -16.79 4.00
CA ALA A 16 11.57 -17.06 2.64
C ALA A 16 12.20 -18.36 2.08
N LYS A 17 13.45 -18.65 2.47
CA LYS A 17 14.18 -19.86 2.06
C LYS A 17 13.80 -21.11 2.86
N THR A 18 13.32 -20.97 4.10
CA THR A 18 12.81 -22.11 4.89
C THR A 18 11.35 -22.43 4.55
N CYS A 19 10.59 -21.45 4.01
CA CYS A 19 9.33 -21.72 3.30
C CYS A 19 9.51 -22.44 1.95
N LEU A 20 10.74 -22.62 1.45
CA LEU A 20 11.02 -23.52 0.31
C LEU A 20 11.11 -25.01 0.72
N ALA A 21 11.04 -25.34 2.02
CA ALA A 21 11.10 -26.73 2.49
C ALA A 21 9.73 -27.40 2.62
N ASN A 22 8.63 -26.65 2.53
CA ASN A 22 7.27 -27.19 2.42
C ASN A 22 6.63 -26.59 1.17
N GLU A 23 6.24 -27.46 0.25
CA GLU A 23 5.70 -27.15 -1.08
C GLU A 23 4.59 -26.06 -1.05
N PHE A 24 5.00 -24.81 -1.23
CA PHE A 24 4.19 -23.80 -1.89
C PHE A 24 4.87 -23.50 -3.21
N ALA A 25 4.34 -24.09 -4.28
CA ALA A 25 4.66 -23.66 -5.64
C ALA A 25 4.51 -22.14 -5.69
N ALA A 26 5.61 -21.43 -5.98
CA ALA A 26 5.64 -20.00 -6.20
C ALA A 26 4.81 -19.69 -7.44
N HIS A 27 3.49 -19.62 -7.27
CA HIS A 27 2.59 -18.96 -8.19
C HIS A 27 2.85 -17.46 -8.06
N ASP A 28 2.91 -16.74 -9.19
CA ASP A 28 3.13 -15.29 -9.33
C ASP A 28 2.04 -14.39 -8.65
N LYS A 29 1.39 -14.88 -7.59
CA LYS A 29 0.18 -14.32 -6.99
C LYS A 29 0.26 -14.09 -5.47
N TYR A 30 1.36 -14.43 -4.79
CA TYR A 30 1.45 -14.29 -3.33
C TYR A 30 2.28 -13.08 -2.90
N TRP A 31 1.62 -12.09 -2.31
CA TRP A 31 2.24 -10.93 -1.66
C TRP A 31 2.65 -11.29 -0.24
N ILE A 32 3.92 -11.10 0.10
CA ILE A 32 4.35 -11.13 1.50
C ILE A 32 4.30 -9.69 2.04
N THR A 33 3.25 -9.39 2.81
CA THR A 33 3.19 -8.17 3.64
C THR A 33 3.82 -8.51 5.00
N PHE A 34 4.97 -7.93 5.33
CA PHE A 34 5.49 -7.94 6.71
C PHE A 34 5.53 -6.53 7.29
N PHE A 35 4.92 -6.37 8.46
CA PHE A 35 4.89 -5.13 9.22
C PHE A 35 6.21 -4.82 9.90
N ASN A 36 6.37 -3.52 10.19
CA ASN A 36 7.52 -2.99 10.85
C ASN A 36 7.20 -2.64 12.30
N SER A 37 7.90 -3.30 13.22
CA SER A 37 8.20 -2.71 14.51
C SER A 37 9.58 -3.11 14.98
N ILE A 38 10.59 -3.10 14.11
CA ILE A 38 12.00 -3.09 14.56
C ILE A 38 12.85 -2.23 13.62
N LEU A 39 12.70 -0.91 13.69
CA LEU A 39 13.79 0.04 13.40
C LEU A 39 13.52 1.31 14.22
N TYR A 40 14.00 1.29 15.47
CA TYR A 40 14.01 2.44 16.36
C TYR A 40 14.87 3.56 15.76
N HIS A 41 14.23 4.67 15.38
CA HIS A 41 14.80 6.00 15.53
C HIS A 41 13.76 6.84 16.27
N LYS A 42 14.23 7.61 17.26
CA LYS A 42 13.42 8.17 18.34
C LYS A 42 12.24 9.06 17.90
N ASP A 43 12.14 9.52 16.65
CA ASP A 43 11.05 10.40 16.20
C ASP A 43 10.60 10.24 14.73
N SER A 44 10.92 9.13 14.03
CA SER A 44 10.33 8.90 12.69
C SER A 44 10.17 7.42 12.36
N LYS A 45 8.92 6.97 12.34
CA LYS A 45 8.52 5.61 11.97
C LYS A 45 8.83 5.39 10.48
N LEU A 46 9.88 4.63 10.18
CA LEU A 46 10.06 4.04 8.85
C LEU A 46 9.00 2.94 8.69
N SER A 47 8.27 2.93 7.58
CA SER A 47 7.34 1.84 7.22
C SER A 47 7.85 1.22 5.91
N PRO A 48 8.83 0.30 5.94
CA PRO A 48 9.34 -0.33 4.74
C PRO A 48 8.24 -1.14 4.08
N ASN A 49 8.00 -0.85 2.80
CA ASN A 49 7.24 -1.74 1.92
C ASN A 49 8.27 -2.55 1.12
N VAL A 50 8.09 -3.86 0.99
CA VAL A 50 9.03 -4.76 0.32
C VAL A 50 8.34 -5.44 -0.85
N ALA A 51 9.02 -5.54 -2.00
CA ALA A 51 8.60 -6.32 -3.15
C ALA A 51 9.73 -7.24 -3.61
N ILE A 52 9.37 -8.42 -4.10
CA ILE A 52 10.30 -9.38 -4.69
C ILE A 52 9.75 -9.73 -6.07
N ASN A 53 10.58 -9.60 -7.12
CA ASN A 53 10.17 -10.00 -8.46
C ASN A 53 10.44 -11.49 -8.73
N SER A 54 9.99 -12.01 -9.87
CA SER A 54 10.17 -13.41 -10.24
C SER A 54 11.64 -13.83 -10.48
N LYS A 55 12.58 -12.88 -10.57
CA LYS A 55 14.04 -13.16 -10.58
C LYS A 55 14.64 -13.25 -9.17
N GLY A 56 13.85 -13.02 -8.13
CA GLY A 56 14.31 -12.96 -6.74
C GLY A 56 15.04 -11.66 -6.40
N GLU A 57 14.90 -10.60 -7.21
CA GLU A 57 15.42 -9.28 -6.88
C GLU A 57 14.51 -8.61 -5.83
N ILE A 58 15.13 -8.01 -4.81
CA ILE A 58 14.42 -7.44 -3.67
C ILE A 58 14.41 -5.92 -3.79
N PHE A 59 13.24 -5.31 -3.62
CA PHE A 59 13.03 -3.88 -3.64
C PHE A 59 12.42 -3.43 -2.31
N VAL A 60 12.97 -2.38 -1.72
CA VAL A 60 12.51 -1.82 -0.45
C VAL A 60 12.20 -0.35 -0.64
N LEU A 61 11.00 0.04 -0.22
CA LEU A 61 10.50 1.41 -0.30
C LEU A 61 10.55 2.05 1.08
N PHE A 62 11.25 3.17 1.17
CA PHE A 62 11.36 4.00 2.36
C PHE A 62 10.65 5.34 2.14
N SER A 63 10.09 5.88 3.23
CA SER A 63 9.68 7.29 3.31
C SER A 63 10.68 8.03 4.17
N LYS A 64 11.08 9.24 3.77
CA LYS A 64 11.66 10.20 4.70
C LYS A 64 10.65 11.32 4.94
N ASN A 65 10.01 11.32 6.10
CA ASN A 65 9.14 12.42 6.50
C ASN A 65 10.00 13.60 6.94
N TYR A 66 9.62 14.82 6.54
CA TYR A 66 10.25 16.04 7.04
C TYR A 66 9.35 16.66 8.11
N TRP A 67 9.85 16.77 9.35
CA TRP A 67 9.12 17.41 10.44
C TRP A 67 9.42 18.90 10.43
N TYR A 68 8.44 19.74 10.07
CA TYR A 68 8.47 21.17 10.42
C TYR A 68 7.72 21.33 11.74
N GLY A 69 8.34 22.00 12.72
CA GLY A 69 7.91 22.08 14.13
C GLY A 69 6.57 22.76 14.40
N GLY A 70 5.47 22.23 13.86
CA GLY A 70 4.10 22.73 14.01
C GLY A 70 3.02 21.66 13.83
N GLY A 71 3.37 20.36 13.98
CA GLY A 71 2.39 19.26 14.00
C GLY A 71 1.96 18.74 12.62
N PHE A 72 2.35 19.38 11.52
CA PHE A 72 2.12 18.89 10.16
C PHE A 72 3.41 18.26 9.61
N THR A 73 3.41 16.94 9.44
CA THR A 73 4.47 16.24 8.71
C THR A 73 4.40 16.63 7.24
N ASN A 74 5.35 17.43 6.77
CA ASN A 74 5.46 17.69 5.34
C ASN A 74 6.15 16.48 4.67
N PRO A 75 5.61 16.02 3.53
CA PRO A 75 6.15 14.89 2.80
C PRO A 75 7.56 15.22 2.30
N GLY A 76 8.50 14.30 2.49
CA GLY A 76 9.80 14.37 1.82
C GLY A 76 9.77 13.62 0.48
N TYR A 77 10.88 12.98 0.16
CA TYR A 77 10.98 12.05 -0.97
C TYR A 77 10.69 10.62 -0.52
N ILE A 78 10.29 9.78 -1.47
CA ILE A 78 10.36 8.32 -1.31
C ILE A 78 11.71 7.83 -1.83
N GLN A 79 12.25 6.80 -1.18
CA GLN A 79 13.48 6.13 -1.62
C GLN A 79 13.16 4.67 -1.93
N VAL A 80 13.45 4.25 -3.16
CA VAL A 80 13.41 2.85 -3.57
C VAL A 80 14.83 2.31 -3.56
N VAL A 81 15.05 1.18 -2.91
CA VAL A 81 16.36 0.53 -2.79
C VAL A 81 16.27 -0.87 -3.36
N LYS A 82 17.17 -1.21 -4.28
CA LYS A 82 17.36 -2.56 -4.80
C LYS A 82 18.43 -3.27 -4.00
N ILE A 83 18.10 -4.47 -3.51
CA ILE A 83 18.97 -5.30 -2.69
C ILE A 83 19.25 -6.61 -3.43
N ASP A 84 20.52 -6.99 -3.51
CA ASP A 84 20.93 -8.27 -4.08
C ASP A 84 20.67 -9.44 -3.11
N LYS A 85 20.83 -10.67 -3.61
CA LYS A 85 20.70 -11.90 -2.81
C LYS A 85 21.63 -11.99 -1.58
N ASN A 86 22.66 -11.14 -1.51
CA ASN A 86 23.63 -11.10 -0.41
C ASN A 86 23.28 -9.99 0.61
N GLY A 87 22.17 -9.29 0.44
CA GLY A 87 21.76 -8.17 1.29
C GLY A 87 22.49 -6.85 0.98
N ARG A 88 23.18 -6.73 -0.16
CA ARG A 88 23.89 -5.52 -0.56
C ARG A 88 22.95 -4.60 -1.33
N ILE A 89 23.02 -3.30 -1.03
CA ILE A 89 22.36 -2.28 -1.85
C ILE A 89 23.10 -2.20 -3.19
N VAL A 90 22.41 -2.51 -4.28
CA VAL A 90 22.94 -2.49 -5.65
C VAL A 90 22.30 -1.41 -6.52
N GLY A 91 21.28 -0.72 -6.00
CA GLY A 91 20.67 0.42 -6.65
C GLY A 91 19.83 1.22 -5.66
N GLU A 92 19.75 2.53 -5.88
CA GLU A 92 18.87 3.42 -5.13
C GLU A 92 18.28 4.51 -6.03
N LYS A 93 17.04 4.88 -5.76
CA LYS A 93 16.33 5.95 -6.45
C LYS A 93 15.54 6.75 -5.46
N TYR A 94 15.66 8.07 -5.55
CA TYR A 94 14.81 9.02 -4.84
C TYR A 94 13.75 9.55 -5.80
N ILE A 95 12.50 9.63 -5.35
CA ILE A 95 11.37 10.12 -6.14
C ILE A 95 10.59 11.15 -5.32
N GLY A 96 10.26 12.29 -5.93
CA GLY A 96 9.67 13.45 -5.25
C GLY A 96 10.66 14.58 -5.00
N THR A 97 10.15 15.83 -4.93
CA THR A 97 10.94 17.06 -4.73
C THR A 97 11.00 17.48 -3.27
N TYR A 98 12.10 18.08 -2.81
CA TYR A 98 12.48 19.51 -2.95
C TYR A 98 13.33 19.96 -4.16
N ARG A 99 13.50 19.15 -5.22
CA ARG A 99 14.24 19.59 -6.41
C ARG A 99 13.37 20.30 -7.46
N PRO A 100 13.87 21.28 -8.22
CA PRO A 100 13.10 21.93 -9.29
C PRO A 100 12.74 21.03 -10.48
N ASP A 101 13.33 19.83 -10.58
CA ASP A 101 13.27 18.94 -11.73
C ASP A 101 12.28 17.76 -11.58
N SER A 102 11.60 17.63 -10.44
CA SER A 102 10.55 16.61 -10.30
C SER A 102 9.14 17.21 -10.31
N PHE A 103 8.31 16.66 -11.19
CA PHE A 103 6.96 17.16 -11.47
C PHE A 103 5.94 16.84 -10.37
N TYR A 104 6.28 15.94 -9.44
CA TYR A 104 5.41 15.51 -8.36
C TYR A 104 6.10 15.60 -6.99
N TYR A 105 5.37 16.08 -6.00
CA TYR A 105 5.57 15.86 -4.58
C TYR A 105 4.98 14.49 -4.24
N CYS A 106 5.81 13.52 -3.86
CA CYS A 106 5.33 12.22 -3.42
C CYS A 106 5.12 12.26 -1.91
N MET A 107 3.90 12.00 -1.46
CA MET A 107 3.53 12.00 -0.06
C MET A 107 3.23 10.56 0.33
N LEU A 108 3.87 10.06 1.38
CA LEU A 108 3.50 8.80 2.06
C LEU A 108 3.43 7.56 1.12
N PRO A 109 4.50 6.75 1.06
CA PRO A 109 4.43 5.49 0.33
C PRO A 109 3.38 4.58 0.95
N MET A 110 2.44 4.14 0.12
CA MET A 110 1.34 3.24 0.48
C MET A 110 1.75 1.78 0.29
N GLY A 111 2.68 1.51 -0.62
CA GLY A 111 3.13 0.15 -0.95
C GLY A 111 4.11 0.12 -2.11
N ILE A 112 4.73 -1.04 -2.29
CA ILE A 112 5.52 -1.37 -3.48
C ILE A 112 5.15 -2.79 -3.91
N THR A 113 5.15 -3.01 -5.21
CA THR A 113 4.90 -4.31 -5.82
C THR A 113 5.89 -4.56 -6.95
N ALA A 114 6.23 -5.82 -7.19
CA ALA A 114 6.87 -6.26 -8.42
C ALA A 114 5.77 -6.86 -9.31
N LYS A 115 5.54 -6.26 -10.46
CA LYS A 115 4.51 -6.71 -11.40
C LYS A 115 4.97 -7.91 -12.20
N ASP A 116 6.23 -7.89 -12.60
CA ASP A 116 6.89 -8.93 -13.38
C ASP A 116 8.41 -8.84 -13.16
N SER A 117 9.19 -9.57 -13.97
CA SER A 117 10.64 -9.62 -13.87
C SER A 117 11.38 -8.34 -14.28
N THR A 118 10.66 -7.31 -14.74
CA THR A 118 11.20 -6.08 -15.33
C THR A 118 10.61 -4.80 -14.75
N THR A 119 9.44 -4.88 -14.10
CA THR A 119 8.67 -3.71 -13.67
C THR A 119 8.31 -3.78 -12.19
N ILE A 120 8.56 -2.69 -11.48
CA ILE A 120 8.08 -2.44 -10.13
C ILE A 120 7.10 -1.27 -10.12
N GLU A 121 6.12 -1.30 -9.24
CA GLU A 121 5.16 -0.22 -9.06
C GLU A 121 5.20 0.28 -7.61
N VAL A 122 5.35 1.58 -7.46
CA VAL A 122 5.29 2.26 -6.17
C VAL A 122 3.95 2.96 -6.06
N PHE A 123 3.24 2.64 -4.98
CA PHE A 123 1.97 3.24 -4.64
C PHE A 123 2.20 4.38 -3.67
N THR A 124 1.67 5.56 -3.99
CA THR A 124 1.89 6.75 -3.17
C THR A 124 0.75 7.73 -3.34
N PHE A 125 0.58 8.59 -2.34
CA PHE A 125 -0.08 9.86 -2.59
C PHE A 125 0.90 10.74 -3.37
N MET A 126 0.41 11.49 -4.35
CA MET A 126 1.20 12.39 -5.18
C MET A 126 0.47 13.72 -5.37
N LYS A 127 1.24 14.81 -5.38
CA LYS A 127 0.77 16.17 -5.62
C LYS A 127 1.63 16.81 -6.70
N SER A 128 1.04 17.31 -7.77
CA SER A 128 1.74 17.97 -8.88
C SER A 128 1.63 19.48 -8.72
N GLY A 129 2.72 20.17 -8.37
CA GLY A 129 2.70 21.63 -8.20
C GLY A 129 1.69 22.13 -7.16
N THR A 130 1.33 23.42 -7.24
CA THR A 130 0.35 24.06 -6.34
C THR A 130 -1.10 23.87 -6.79
N THR A 131 -1.32 23.66 -8.09
CA THR A 131 -2.66 23.61 -8.72
C THR A 131 -2.94 22.30 -9.48
N GLY A 132 -2.00 21.36 -9.52
CA GLY A 132 -2.12 20.15 -10.34
C GLY A 132 -2.89 19.01 -9.68
N PHE A 133 -2.58 17.78 -10.07
CA PHE A 133 -3.16 16.58 -9.47
C PHE A 133 -2.78 16.50 -7.99
N GLU A 134 -3.73 16.12 -7.12
CA GLU A 134 -3.49 15.82 -5.72
C GLU A 134 -4.33 14.59 -5.37
N GLY A 135 -3.68 13.50 -4.98
CA GLY A 135 -4.36 12.26 -4.66
C GLY A 135 -3.49 11.01 -4.81
N ILE A 136 -4.13 9.86 -5.02
CA ILE A 136 -3.48 8.55 -5.08
C ILE A 136 -3.00 8.27 -6.50
N GLY A 137 -1.79 7.72 -6.64
CA GLY A 137 -1.30 7.24 -7.91
C GLY A 137 -0.22 6.17 -7.81
N VAL A 138 0.27 5.78 -8.98
CA VAL A 138 1.27 4.74 -9.17
C VAL A 138 2.46 5.30 -9.92
N ILE A 139 3.67 5.00 -9.45
CA ILE A 139 4.91 5.30 -10.15
C ILE A 139 5.50 3.97 -10.60
N ARG A 140 5.57 3.77 -11.93
CA ARG A 140 6.16 2.58 -12.54
C ARG A 140 7.64 2.80 -12.75
N LEU A 141 8.44 1.84 -12.35
CA LEU A 141 9.88 1.82 -12.61
C LEU A 141 10.30 0.50 -13.26
N ASP A 142 11.38 0.56 -14.02
CA ASP A 142 12.11 -0.65 -14.39
C ASP A 142 12.90 -1.20 -13.18
N THR A 143 13.46 -2.40 -13.32
CA THR A 143 14.32 -3.04 -12.30
C THR A 143 15.67 -2.34 -12.10
N ASP A 144 16.02 -1.35 -12.93
CA ASP A 144 17.17 -0.46 -12.75
C ASP A 144 16.77 0.86 -12.05
N LEU A 145 15.52 0.95 -11.60
CA LEU A 145 14.93 2.10 -10.90
C LEU A 145 14.81 3.37 -11.77
N ARG A 146 14.74 3.22 -13.10
CA ARG A 146 14.35 4.31 -14.00
C ARG A 146 12.83 4.44 -13.96
N VAL A 147 12.32 5.67 -13.87
CA VAL A 147 10.88 5.93 -13.92
C VAL A 147 10.41 5.73 -15.36
N LEU A 148 9.46 4.82 -15.56
CA LEU A 148 8.83 4.57 -16.86
C LEU A 148 7.59 5.43 -17.04
N GLU A 149 6.78 5.56 -15.99
CA GLU A 149 5.49 6.24 -16.04
C GLU A 149 5.03 6.69 -14.65
N THR A 150 4.21 7.73 -14.60
CA THR A 150 3.46 8.14 -13.39
C THR A 150 1.98 8.23 -13.73
N LEU A 151 1.16 7.47 -13.00
CA LEU A 151 -0.28 7.37 -13.22
C LEU A 151 -1.08 8.01 -12.07
N PRO A 152 -1.76 9.15 -12.31
CA PRO A 152 -2.72 9.69 -11.37
C PRO A 152 -4.02 8.86 -11.41
N LEU A 153 -4.37 8.18 -10.33
CA LEU A 153 -5.53 7.26 -10.31
C LEU A 153 -6.78 7.86 -9.66
N MET A 154 -6.62 8.65 -8.61
CA MET A 154 -7.76 9.22 -7.89
C MET A 154 -7.41 10.52 -7.19
N ARG A 155 -8.12 11.59 -7.55
CA ARG A 155 -8.02 12.86 -6.82
C ARG A 155 -8.59 12.72 -5.41
N THR A 156 -7.84 13.18 -4.42
CA THR A 156 -8.29 13.31 -3.04
C THR A 156 -7.37 14.28 -2.31
N SER A 157 -7.95 15.17 -1.51
CA SER A 157 -7.19 16.06 -0.61
C SER A 157 -6.87 15.40 0.72
N ILE A 158 -7.33 14.16 0.94
CA ILE A 158 -7.16 13.42 2.18
C ILE A 158 -5.83 12.65 2.09
N VAL A 159 -4.78 13.26 2.62
CA VAL A 159 -3.41 12.73 2.62
C VAL A 159 -3.20 11.63 3.68
N TYR A 160 -4.17 11.37 4.56
CA TYR A 160 -3.96 10.43 5.65
C TYR A 160 -3.72 9.00 5.16
N SER A 161 -2.97 8.23 5.95
CA SER A 161 -2.65 6.80 5.78
C SER A 161 -3.86 5.85 5.90
N LEU A 162 -5.04 6.32 5.49
CA LEU A 162 -6.35 5.68 5.51
C LEU A 162 -6.90 5.49 4.09
N ASN A 163 -6.00 5.55 3.11
CA ASN A 163 -6.24 5.11 1.76
C ASN A 163 -5.43 3.83 1.55
N TYR A 164 -5.90 2.95 0.69
CA TYR A 164 -5.19 1.75 0.29
C TYR A 164 -5.41 1.50 -1.20
N ILE A 165 -4.40 0.92 -1.84
CA ILE A 165 -4.46 0.50 -3.23
C ILE A 165 -3.95 -0.93 -3.32
N GLU A 166 -4.74 -1.77 -3.97
CA GLU A 166 -4.46 -3.17 -4.22
C GLU A 166 -4.28 -3.37 -5.73
N PRO A 167 -3.13 -3.89 -6.19
CA PRO A 167 -2.96 -4.27 -7.59
C PRO A 167 -3.87 -5.45 -7.95
N THR A 168 -4.45 -5.42 -9.14
CA THR A 168 -5.20 -6.53 -9.73
C THR A 168 -4.54 -6.96 -11.05
N PRO A 169 -4.87 -8.15 -11.60
CA PRO A 169 -4.34 -8.56 -12.89
C PRO A 169 -4.58 -7.54 -14.02
N ASP A 170 -5.67 -6.78 -13.96
CA ASP A 170 -6.13 -5.87 -15.01
C ASP A 170 -6.13 -4.38 -14.61
N GLY A 171 -5.65 -4.03 -13.42
CA GLY A 171 -5.66 -2.66 -12.93
C GLY A 171 -5.47 -2.56 -11.42
N TYR A 172 -6.33 -1.79 -10.75
CA TYR A 172 -6.20 -1.50 -9.33
C TYR A 172 -7.56 -1.39 -8.64
N ILE A 173 -7.62 -1.82 -7.38
CA ILE A 173 -8.68 -1.47 -6.44
C ILE A 173 -8.15 -0.38 -5.51
N ILE A 174 -8.91 0.69 -5.35
CA ILE A 174 -8.60 1.79 -4.44
C ILE A 174 -9.71 1.85 -3.39
N SER A 175 -9.34 1.78 -2.12
CA SER A 175 -10.24 1.98 -0.99
C SER A 175 -9.82 3.23 -0.21
N ALA A 176 -10.76 4.14 0.02
CA ALA A 176 -10.49 5.47 0.54
C ALA A 176 -11.65 6.04 1.35
N HIS A 177 -11.42 7.18 2.01
CA HIS A 177 -12.49 7.99 2.57
C HIS A 177 -13.21 8.79 1.48
N SER A 178 -14.55 8.78 1.50
CA SER A 178 -15.38 9.70 0.75
C SER A 178 -15.64 10.98 1.55
N THR A 179 -15.74 12.12 0.86
CA THR A 179 -16.11 13.41 1.47
C THR A 179 -17.47 13.40 2.19
N TYR A 180 -18.30 12.37 1.96
CA TYR A 180 -19.64 12.21 2.54
C TYR A 180 -19.70 11.17 3.68
N ARG A 181 -18.58 10.93 4.40
CA ARG A 181 -18.51 9.95 5.51
C ARG A 181 -18.89 8.53 5.07
N GLY A 182 -18.22 8.07 4.01
CA GLY A 182 -18.44 6.76 3.42
C GLY A 182 -17.13 6.08 3.01
N LEU A 183 -17.16 4.76 2.95
CA LEU A 183 -16.11 3.96 2.34
C LEU A 183 -16.22 4.08 0.82
N LEU A 184 -15.29 4.78 0.18
CA LEU A 184 -15.14 4.79 -1.27
C LEU A 184 -14.35 3.55 -1.68
N VAL A 185 -14.90 2.76 -2.59
CA VAL A 185 -14.16 1.71 -3.30
C VAL A 185 -14.28 1.96 -4.78
N ARG A 186 -13.15 1.90 -5.48
CA ARG A 186 -13.05 2.18 -6.90
C ARG A 186 -12.19 1.13 -7.58
N ARG A 187 -12.66 0.63 -8.72
CA ARG A 187 -11.85 -0.17 -9.64
C ARG A 187 -11.45 0.68 -10.83
N VAL A 188 -10.17 0.67 -11.14
CA VAL A 188 -9.60 1.31 -12.32
C VAL A 188 -8.83 0.28 -13.14
N ASP A 189 -8.74 0.48 -14.45
CA ASP A 189 -7.88 -0.32 -15.31
C ASP A 189 -6.41 0.14 -15.24
N ARG A 190 -5.52 -0.54 -15.98
CA ARG A 190 -4.08 -0.25 -16.01
C ARG A 190 -3.71 1.14 -16.53
N SER A 191 -4.58 1.82 -17.27
CA SER A 191 -4.36 3.21 -17.72
C SER A 191 -4.89 4.23 -16.72
N GLY A 192 -5.59 3.78 -15.68
CA GLY A 192 -6.22 4.61 -14.66
C GLY A 192 -7.64 5.03 -15.00
N ARG A 193 -8.25 4.48 -16.06
CA ARG A 193 -9.66 4.73 -16.36
C ARG A 193 -10.53 3.99 -15.36
N ILE A 194 -11.57 4.68 -14.87
CA ILE A 194 -12.54 4.13 -13.91
C ILE A 194 -13.39 3.07 -14.60
N ILE A 195 -13.41 1.86 -14.04
CA ILE A 195 -14.32 0.78 -14.42
C ILE A 195 -15.64 0.95 -13.64
N TRP A 196 -15.54 1.10 -12.32
CA TRP A 196 -16.67 1.41 -11.45
C TRP A 196 -16.20 2.11 -10.17
N SER A 197 -17.12 2.79 -9.48
CA SER A 197 -16.85 3.52 -8.24
C SER A 197 -18.10 3.56 -7.36
N HIS A 198 -18.01 3.04 -6.14
CA HIS A 198 -19.11 3.00 -5.18
C HIS A 198 -18.71 3.63 -3.84
N THR A 199 -19.66 4.29 -3.19
CA THR A 199 -19.52 4.75 -1.80
C THR A 199 -20.48 3.95 -0.94
N TYR A 200 -19.95 3.26 0.06
CA TYR A 200 -20.75 2.52 1.04
C TYR A 200 -20.92 3.37 2.30
N SER A 201 -22.18 3.67 2.63
CA SER A 201 -22.55 4.43 3.83
C SER A 201 -22.43 3.60 5.10
N GLY A 202 -22.28 4.26 6.25
CA GLY A 202 -22.14 3.58 7.55
C GLY A 202 -20.70 3.15 7.87
N TYR A 203 -19.76 3.46 6.99
CA TYR A 203 -18.34 3.21 7.15
C TYR A 203 -17.58 4.52 7.01
N GLY A 204 -16.71 4.80 7.97
CA GLY A 204 -15.81 5.95 7.93
C GLY A 204 -14.80 5.81 6.80
N TRP A 205 -13.98 4.74 6.79
CA TRP A 205 -12.77 4.70 5.92
C TRP A 205 -12.43 3.33 5.37
N GLY A 206 -11.77 3.29 4.21
CA GLY A 206 -11.16 2.09 3.64
C GLY A 206 -9.74 1.88 4.13
N LEU A 207 -9.57 0.94 5.06
CA LEU A 207 -8.28 0.66 5.70
C LEU A 207 -7.38 -0.25 4.85
N LYS A 208 -7.98 -1.26 4.23
CA LYS A 208 -7.32 -2.26 3.39
C LYS A 208 -8.30 -2.79 2.35
N SER A 209 -7.77 -3.22 1.22
CA SER A 209 -8.50 -4.06 0.27
C SER A 209 -7.64 -5.23 -0.19
N LEU A 210 -8.29 -6.30 -0.65
CA LEU A 210 -7.65 -7.49 -1.19
C LEU A 210 -8.50 -7.99 -2.36
N PHE A 211 -7.88 -8.13 -3.53
CA PHE A 211 -8.49 -8.76 -4.69
C PHE A 211 -8.17 -10.26 -4.68
N THR A 212 -9.17 -11.10 -4.94
CA THR A 212 -9.04 -12.55 -4.82
C THR A 212 -9.21 -13.24 -6.17
N PRO A 213 -8.65 -14.47 -6.35
CA PRO A 213 -8.73 -15.19 -7.62
C PRO A 213 -10.16 -15.48 -8.10
N ASP A 214 -11.13 -15.58 -7.18
CA ASP A 214 -12.56 -15.75 -7.50
C ASP A 214 -13.23 -14.46 -8.01
N SER A 215 -12.44 -13.42 -8.28
CA SER A 215 -12.86 -12.08 -8.67
C SER A 215 -13.73 -11.38 -7.61
N SER A 216 -13.58 -11.71 -6.33
CA SER A 216 -14.14 -10.93 -5.23
C SER A 216 -13.12 -9.94 -4.66
N ILE A 217 -13.63 -8.91 -4.01
CA ILE A 217 -12.83 -7.92 -3.29
C ILE A 217 -13.22 -7.96 -1.82
N PHE A 218 -12.25 -8.07 -0.94
CA PHE A 218 -12.44 -7.84 0.48
C PHE A 218 -11.99 -6.43 0.82
N VAL A 219 -12.77 -5.72 1.63
CA VAL A 219 -12.43 -4.38 2.10
C VAL A 219 -12.65 -4.29 3.60
N ILE A 220 -11.68 -3.73 4.32
CA ILE A 220 -11.85 -3.37 5.73
C ILE A 220 -12.33 -1.91 5.80
N GLY A 221 -13.53 -1.72 6.33
CA GLY A 221 -14.13 -0.43 6.65
C GLY A 221 -14.01 -0.11 8.15
N ALA A 222 -13.56 1.09 8.52
CA ALA A 222 -13.69 1.57 9.90
C ALA A 222 -15.14 2.01 10.18
N VAL A 223 -15.69 1.71 11.36
CA VAL A 223 -17.07 2.08 11.76
C VAL A 223 -17.02 2.85 13.08
N GLY A 224 -17.84 3.89 13.22
CA GLY A 224 -17.88 4.70 14.45
C GLY A 224 -16.54 5.38 14.72
N VAL A 225 -16.01 6.07 13.71
CA VAL A 225 -14.73 6.76 13.78
C VAL A 225 -14.86 8.03 14.64
N ASP A 226 -13.98 8.18 15.63
CA ASP A 226 -13.91 9.37 16.48
C ASP A 226 -13.57 10.64 15.68
N LEU A 227 -14.03 11.81 16.15
CA LEU A 227 -13.78 13.11 15.50
C LEU A 227 -12.29 13.46 15.38
N ASP A 228 -11.48 12.95 16.30
CA ASP A 228 -10.02 13.13 16.32
C ASP A 228 -9.27 12.10 15.48
N TYR A 229 -10.00 11.18 14.85
CA TYR A 229 -9.49 10.16 13.95
C TYR A 229 -8.53 9.14 14.59
N ALA A 230 -8.48 9.08 15.93
CA ALA A 230 -7.56 8.23 16.66
C ALA A 230 -8.08 6.79 16.83
N SER A 231 -9.39 6.61 16.91
CA SER A 231 -10.01 5.31 17.14
C SER A 231 -11.30 5.12 16.35
N CYS A 232 -11.73 3.86 16.24
CA CYS A 232 -13.03 3.49 15.70
C CYS A 232 -13.67 2.43 16.60
N ASP A 233 -15.01 2.48 16.71
CA ASP A 233 -15.80 1.57 17.54
C ASP A 233 -15.71 0.11 17.08
N SER A 234 -15.61 -0.10 15.77
CA SER A 234 -15.51 -1.44 15.17
C SER A 234 -14.90 -1.38 13.78
N ILE A 235 -14.54 -2.56 13.26
CA ILE A 235 -14.21 -2.75 11.84
C ILE A 235 -15.31 -3.57 11.17
N ALA A 236 -15.57 -3.27 9.90
CA ALA A 236 -16.42 -4.05 9.03
C ALA A 236 -15.58 -4.70 7.94
N ILE A 237 -15.82 -5.97 7.67
CA ILE A 237 -15.29 -6.67 6.50
C ILE A 237 -16.42 -6.72 5.49
N VAL A 238 -16.16 -6.19 4.30
CA VAL A 238 -17.10 -6.17 3.19
C VAL A 238 -16.54 -7.06 2.09
N LYS A 239 -17.27 -8.12 1.71
CA LYS A 239 -16.99 -8.87 0.48
C LYS A 239 -17.83 -8.29 -0.64
N LEU A 240 -17.17 -7.81 -1.68
CA LEU A 240 -17.77 -7.24 -2.89
C LEU A 240 -17.58 -8.19 -4.08
N ASP A 241 -18.50 -8.16 -5.03
CA ASP A 241 -18.25 -8.69 -6.37
C ASP A 241 -17.26 -7.78 -7.09
N GLY A 242 -16.19 -8.33 -7.66
CA GLY A 242 -15.17 -7.52 -8.31
C GLY A 242 -15.66 -6.89 -9.61
N ARG A 243 -16.67 -7.46 -10.29
CA ARG A 243 -17.14 -6.98 -11.60
C ARG A 243 -17.82 -5.63 -11.52
N ASP A 244 -18.66 -5.44 -10.52
CA ASP A 244 -19.49 -4.24 -10.36
C ASP A 244 -19.37 -3.59 -8.97
N GLY A 245 -18.68 -4.22 -8.02
CA GLY A 245 -18.57 -3.75 -6.65
C GLY A 245 -19.77 -4.12 -5.77
N THR A 246 -20.78 -4.84 -6.24
CA THR A 246 -21.99 -5.12 -5.44
C THR A 246 -21.64 -5.89 -4.15
N PRO A 247 -22.13 -5.48 -2.96
CA PRO A 247 -21.89 -6.22 -1.72
C PRO A 247 -22.49 -7.63 -1.76
N LYS A 248 -21.64 -8.64 -1.54
CA LYS A 248 -22.06 -10.04 -1.36
C LYS A 248 -22.44 -10.30 0.09
N TRP A 249 -21.64 -9.78 1.03
CA TRP A 249 -21.95 -9.81 2.45
C TRP A 249 -21.10 -8.80 3.23
N ILE A 250 -21.55 -8.54 4.45
CA ILE A 250 -20.88 -7.66 5.41
C ILE A 250 -20.78 -8.39 6.76
N ARG A 251 -19.65 -8.25 7.43
CA ARG A 251 -19.42 -8.74 8.80
C ARG A 251 -18.84 -7.63 9.65
N HIS A 252 -19.48 -7.37 10.78
CA HIS A 252 -18.99 -6.41 11.78
C HIS A 252 -18.21 -7.16 12.85
N ILE A 253 -17.02 -6.66 13.19
CA ILE A 253 -16.23 -7.12 14.32
C ILE A 253 -16.27 -6.02 15.38
N PRO A 254 -17.12 -6.17 16.42
CA PRO A 254 -17.30 -5.16 17.45
C PRO A 254 -16.07 -5.13 18.37
N GLN A 255 -15.09 -4.31 18.01
CA GLN A 255 -13.89 -4.11 18.80
C GLN A 255 -13.42 -2.68 18.62
N ARG A 256 -13.43 -1.90 19.71
CA ARG A 256 -12.83 -0.58 19.69
C ARG A 256 -11.33 -0.74 19.48
N ILE A 257 -10.84 -0.13 18.42
CA ILE A 257 -9.45 -0.27 17.99
C ILE A 257 -8.90 1.08 17.57
N SER A 258 -7.63 1.32 17.89
CA SER A 258 -6.96 2.51 17.37
C SER A 258 -6.86 2.40 15.85
N THR A 259 -7.04 3.51 15.15
CA THR A 259 -6.98 3.54 13.68
C THR A 259 -5.56 3.26 13.19
N CYS A 260 -4.55 3.48 14.02
CA CYS A 260 -3.19 3.04 13.79
C CYS A 260 -3.04 1.51 13.83
N THR A 261 -3.70 0.83 14.77
CA THR A 261 -3.67 -0.62 14.87
C THR A 261 -4.45 -1.26 13.74
N ALA A 262 -5.63 -0.72 13.39
CA ALA A 262 -6.46 -1.25 12.31
C ALA A 262 -5.78 -1.16 10.92
N LYS A 263 -4.82 -0.23 10.73
CA LYS A 263 -3.95 -0.19 9.54
C LYS A 263 -2.99 -1.36 9.45
N HIS A 264 -2.64 -1.95 10.59
CA HIS A 264 -1.77 -3.11 10.68
C HIS A 264 -2.54 -4.43 10.55
N THR A 265 -3.83 -4.37 10.28
CA THR A 265 -4.62 -5.56 9.97
C THR A 265 -4.24 -6.08 8.58
N GLN A 266 -4.12 -7.40 8.44
CA GLN A 266 -3.92 -8.04 7.14
C GLN A 266 -5.23 -8.63 6.64
N LEU A 267 -5.30 -8.85 5.33
CA LEU A 267 -6.30 -9.69 4.72
C LEU A 267 -5.55 -10.81 4.03
N ILE A 268 -5.79 -12.05 4.44
CA ILE A 268 -5.16 -13.24 3.86
C ILE A 268 -6.27 -14.07 3.24
N PRO A 269 -6.30 -14.25 1.91
CA PRO A 269 -7.33 -15.07 1.28
C PRO A 269 -7.14 -16.54 1.68
N THR A 270 -8.25 -17.24 1.94
CA THR A 270 -8.24 -18.68 2.21
C THR A 270 -8.58 -19.47 0.94
N GLN A 271 -8.18 -20.75 0.90
CA GLN A 271 -8.37 -21.60 -0.29
C GLN A 271 -9.84 -21.82 -0.66
N ASP A 272 -10.75 -21.75 0.33
CA ASP A 272 -12.20 -21.88 0.16
C ASP A 272 -12.88 -20.56 -0.25
N GLY A 273 -12.12 -19.51 -0.56
CA GLY A 273 -12.66 -18.21 -0.99
C GLY A 273 -13.12 -17.30 0.15
N GLY A 274 -12.76 -17.65 1.39
CA GLY A 274 -12.87 -16.80 2.57
C GLY A 274 -11.68 -15.85 2.75
N VAL A 275 -11.58 -15.28 3.96
CA VAL A 275 -10.49 -14.37 4.34
C VAL A 275 -10.16 -14.53 5.83
N MET A 276 -8.88 -14.49 6.15
CA MET A 276 -8.33 -14.41 7.51
C MET A 276 -7.80 -12.99 7.76
N ILE A 277 -7.89 -12.54 9.01
CA ILE A 277 -7.62 -11.17 9.47
C ILE A 277 -6.59 -11.18 10.58
#